data_AF-A0A356X0N9-F1
#
_entry.id   AF-A0A356X0N9-F1
#
_cell.length_a   1.000
_cell.length_b   1.000
_cell.length_c   1.000
_cell.angle_alpha   90.00
_cell.angle_beta   90.00
_cell.angle_gamma   90.00
#
_symmetry.space_group_name_H-M   'P 1'
#
loop_
_entity.id
_entity.type
_entity.pdbx_description
1 polymer ?
#
loop_
_entity_poly.entity_id
_entity_poly.type
_entity_poly.pdbx_seq_one_letter_code
_entity_poly.pdbx_strand_id
1 'polypeptide(L)'
;MKNINYKSTAAYNAIFHKNRCKIEEEIDLMTEDRLDDCVGIFLTDNQESMPVYAPIASCEKVITRKVSLETGDHSGARIVLTRDNHGHRATGLGGAGATKCEAIDIVAGSLTSAKEIKRGNTQSRANFAEDGARLYLTERGDVNAYFATAKSDTAGVYESSKMKSGAGLKSDHTLIIGRERVRILAGESKYDGKERLATGKPPAKPVIEIGATSSEKHHRAVLGENLVEYLKKLNKTMTDLNTKIANLELDLLQYKFSMAVHQHQGVGVGAIVTFPDPAQAGREFLGSVAPVINKTTKAVVDEYNNVIDEVKAFGIPNIKLEGASGDKILSSTVYIGE
;
A
#
# COMPACT_ATOMS: atom_id res chain seq x y z
N MET A 1 -55.46 3.32 -33.65
CA MET A 1 -54.86 3.46 -32.31
C MET A 1 -55.94 3.20 -31.27
N LYS A 2 -55.69 2.28 -30.32
CA LYS A 2 -56.64 1.93 -29.26
C LYS A 2 -56.88 3.14 -28.34
N ASN A 3 -58.13 3.45 -28.03
CA ASN A 3 -58.50 4.51 -27.06
C ASN A 3 -58.03 4.08 -25.66
N ILE A 4 -56.88 4.60 -25.24
CA ILE A 4 -56.40 4.44 -23.87
C ILE A 4 -57.17 5.45 -23.01
N ASN A 5 -57.95 4.94 -22.06
CA ASN A 5 -58.76 5.75 -21.17
C ASN A 5 -57.87 6.29 -20.04
N TYR A 6 -57.64 7.60 -19.98
CA TYR A 6 -56.80 8.23 -18.96
C TYR A 6 -57.63 9.16 -18.06
N LYS A 7 -57.29 9.19 -16.76
CA LYS A 7 -58.05 9.93 -15.73
C LYS A 7 -57.74 11.43 -15.67
N SER A 8 -56.65 11.88 -16.30
CA SER A 8 -56.25 13.30 -16.33
C SER A 8 -55.87 13.69 -17.74
N THR A 9 -56.73 14.50 -18.36
CA THR A 9 -56.49 15.09 -19.68
C THR A 9 -55.26 15.98 -19.69
N ALA A 10 -54.95 16.63 -18.58
CA ALA A 10 -53.72 17.39 -18.42
C ALA A 10 -52.45 16.50 -18.49
N ALA A 11 -52.47 15.32 -17.85
CA ALA A 11 -51.32 14.42 -17.85
C ALA A 11 -51.08 13.73 -19.21
N TYR A 12 -52.15 13.39 -19.93
CA TYR A 12 -52.03 12.84 -21.29
C TYR A 12 -51.57 13.90 -22.29
N ASN A 13 -52.11 15.12 -22.18
CA ASN A 13 -51.68 16.25 -22.99
C ASN A 13 -50.22 16.61 -22.73
N ALA A 14 -49.70 16.43 -21.52
CA ALA A 14 -48.27 16.66 -21.24
C ALA A 14 -47.35 15.69 -22.02
N ILE A 15 -47.79 14.48 -22.34
CA ILE A 15 -46.93 13.44 -22.94
C ILE A 15 -47.07 13.41 -24.48
N PHE A 16 -48.23 13.77 -25.05
CA PHE A 16 -48.52 13.55 -26.47
C PHE A 16 -49.08 14.76 -27.24
N HIS A 17 -49.03 15.99 -26.70
CA HIS A 17 -49.53 17.15 -27.45
C HIS A 17 -48.67 17.40 -28.70
N LYS A 18 -49.31 17.47 -29.87
CA LYS A 18 -48.67 17.82 -31.16
C LYS A 18 -47.93 19.17 -31.12
N ASN A 19 -48.30 20.07 -30.20
CA ASN A 19 -47.62 21.35 -30.02
C ASN A 19 -46.28 21.22 -29.26
N ARG A 20 -46.06 20.14 -28.48
CA ARG A 20 -44.80 19.92 -27.77
C ARG A 20 -43.71 19.36 -28.69
N CYS A 21 -44.09 18.50 -29.64
CA CYS A 21 -43.18 18.07 -30.73
C CYS A 21 -42.73 19.27 -31.59
N LYS A 22 -43.62 20.22 -31.86
CA LYS A 22 -43.26 21.45 -32.57
C LYS A 22 -42.37 22.39 -31.74
N ILE A 23 -42.52 22.39 -30.41
CA ILE A 23 -41.64 23.18 -29.52
C ILE A 23 -40.24 22.57 -29.48
N GLU A 24 -40.09 21.24 -29.44
CA GLU A 24 -38.77 20.60 -29.55
C GLU A 24 -38.16 20.84 -30.95
N GLU A 25 -38.92 20.71 -32.03
CA GLU A 25 -38.46 21.06 -33.39
C GLU A 25 -38.12 22.55 -33.55
N GLU A 26 -38.90 23.47 -32.96
CA GLU A 26 -38.59 24.91 -32.94
C GLU A 26 -37.38 25.22 -32.06
N ILE A 27 -37.22 24.54 -30.91
CA ILE A 27 -36.05 24.68 -30.06
C ILE A 27 -34.83 24.16 -30.82
N ASP A 28 -34.91 23.01 -31.48
CA ASP A 28 -33.81 22.45 -32.27
C ASP A 28 -33.45 23.36 -33.46
N LEU A 29 -34.44 23.90 -34.18
CA LEU A 29 -34.22 24.92 -35.23
C LEU A 29 -33.63 26.24 -34.68
N MET A 30 -34.06 26.68 -33.50
CA MET A 30 -33.44 27.83 -32.80
C MET A 30 -32.05 27.50 -32.25
N THR A 31 -31.73 26.21 -32.10
CA THR A 31 -30.44 25.70 -31.63
C THR A 31 -29.49 25.44 -32.80
N GLU A 32 -29.99 25.19 -34.01
CA GLU A 32 -29.20 25.08 -35.25
C GLU A 32 -28.53 26.41 -35.64
N ASP A 33 -29.10 27.55 -35.23
CA ASP A 33 -28.52 28.89 -35.41
C ASP A 33 -27.60 29.32 -34.22
N ARG A 34 -27.20 28.37 -33.36
CA ARG A 34 -26.26 28.65 -32.27
C ARG A 34 -24.90 29.05 -32.85
N LEU A 35 -24.45 30.24 -32.43
CA LEU A 35 -23.03 30.58 -32.29
C LEU A 35 -22.26 29.34 -31.85
N ASP A 36 -21.16 29.03 -32.55
CA ASP A 36 -20.27 27.90 -32.25
C ASP A 36 -20.14 27.71 -30.74
N ASP A 37 -20.34 26.49 -30.23
CA ASP A 37 -20.28 26.18 -28.81
C ASP A 37 -18.95 26.70 -28.24
N CYS A 38 -19.00 27.84 -27.55
CA CYS A 38 -17.84 28.49 -26.97
C CYS A 38 -17.39 27.68 -25.76
N VAL A 39 -16.60 26.62 -26.00
CA VAL A 39 -16.10 25.68 -24.98
C VAL A 39 -14.96 26.25 -24.12
N GLY A 40 -14.67 27.55 -24.25
CA GLY A 40 -13.70 28.27 -23.44
C GLY A 40 -14.24 28.71 -22.08
N ILE A 41 -13.35 29.22 -21.23
CA ILE A 41 -13.74 29.80 -19.95
C ILE A 41 -14.50 31.10 -20.24
N PHE A 42 -15.56 31.39 -19.49
CA PHE A 42 -16.42 32.56 -19.71
C PHE A 42 -17.12 32.61 -21.08
N LEU A 43 -17.44 31.45 -21.67
CA LEU A 43 -18.11 31.35 -22.98
C LEU A 43 -17.33 32.06 -24.09
N THR A 44 -16.00 32.06 -24.01
CA THR A 44 -15.13 32.54 -25.09
C THR A 44 -14.75 31.40 -26.02
N ASP A 45 -14.28 31.73 -27.22
CA ASP A 45 -13.67 30.75 -28.11
C ASP A 45 -12.46 30.10 -27.45
N ASN A 46 -12.42 28.77 -27.48
CA ASN A 46 -11.25 28.04 -27.03
C ASN A 46 -10.30 27.83 -28.21
N GLN A 47 -9.35 28.75 -28.40
CA GLN A 47 -8.33 28.69 -29.46
C GLN A 47 -7.12 27.82 -29.09
N GLU A 48 -7.17 27.07 -27.99
CA GLU A 48 -6.05 26.23 -27.56
C GLU A 48 -5.81 25.06 -28.54
N SER A 49 -4.61 24.98 -29.11
CA SER A 49 -4.19 23.86 -29.96
C SER A 49 -3.63 22.74 -29.09
N MET A 50 -4.34 21.62 -29.04
CA MET A 50 -4.03 20.47 -28.19
C MET A 50 -3.77 19.22 -29.05
N PRO A 51 -3.02 18.22 -28.55
CA PRO A 51 -2.85 16.94 -29.23
C PRO A 51 -4.19 16.27 -29.52
N VAL A 52 -4.24 15.50 -30.61
CA VAL A 52 -5.47 14.82 -31.07
C VAL A 52 -5.42 13.32 -30.83
N TYR A 53 -6.57 12.75 -30.49
CA TYR A 53 -6.77 11.31 -30.33
C TYR A 53 -7.17 10.71 -31.68
N ALA A 54 -6.17 10.35 -32.48
CA ALA A 54 -6.36 9.73 -33.78
C ALA A 54 -5.33 8.61 -34.02
N PRO A 55 -5.66 7.61 -34.86
CA PRO A 55 -6.97 7.38 -35.48
C PRO A 55 -7.92 6.60 -34.54
N ILE A 56 -9.24 6.78 -34.62
CA ILE A 56 -10.27 6.08 -33.81
C ILE A 56 -10.71 4.75 -34.47
N ALA A 57 -10.69 3.64 -33.73
CA ALA A 57 -11.11 2.34 -34.27
C ALA A 57 -12.64 2.21 -34.28
N SER A 58 -13.18 1.36 -35.15
CA SER A 58 -14.64 1.16 -35.27
C SER A 58 -15.29 0.59 -33.99
N CYS A 59 -14.50 -0.05 -33.13
CA CYS A 59 -14.94 -0.58 -31.84
C CYS A 59 -14.79 0.41 -30.68
N GLU A 60 -14.27 1.61 -30.92
CA GLU A 60 -13.99 2.60 -29.88
C GLU A 60 -15.06 3.67 -29.82
N LYS A 61 -15.39 4.10 -28.61
CA LYS A 61 -16.24 5.27 -28.39
C LYS A 61 -15.46 6.29 -27.59
N VAL A 62 -15.26 7.47 -28.18
CA VAL A 62 -14.51 8.56 -27.58
C VAL A 62 -15.47 9.69 -27.23
N ILE A 63 -15.41 10.13 -25.99
CA ILE A 63 -16.12 11.32 -25.50
C ILE A 63 -15.04 12.33 -25.14
N THR A 64 -15.08 13.52 -25.71
CA THR A 64 -14.02 14.53 -25.56
C THR A 64 -14.59 15.90 -25.23
N ARG A 65 -13.81 16.76 -24.58
CA ARG A 65 -14.17 18.15 -24.32
C ARG A 65 -14.20 18.99 -25.61
N LYS A 66 -13.20 18.82 -26.49
CA LYS A 66 -13.00 19.64 -27.69
C LYS A 66 -12.73 18.77 -28.90
N VAL A 67 -13.14 19.26 -30.07
CA VAL A 67 -12.74 18.71 -31.38
C VAL A 67 -11.74 19.69 -32.01
N SER A 68 -10.70 19.16 -32.65
CA SER A 68 -9.70 19.96 -33.38
C SER A 68 -10.35 20.63 -34.58
N LEU A 69 -10.19 21.95 -34.72
CA LEU A 69 -10.70 22.71 -35.86
C LEU A 69 -9.99 22.34 -37.17
N GLU A 70 -8.71 21.93 -37.08
CA GLU A 70 -7.89 21.61 -38.25
C GLU A 70 -8.20 20.22 -38.82
N THR A 71 -8.42 19.23 -37.95
CA THR A 71 -8.53 17.82 -38.37
C THR A 71 -9.90 17.20 -38.09
N GLY A 72 -10.75 17.83 -37.28
CA GLY A 72 -12.01 17.24 -36.81
C GLY A 72 -11.83 16.12 -35.77
N ASP A 73 -10.61 15.90 -35.28
CA ASP A 73 -10.31 14.83 -34.32
C ASP A 73 -10.56 15.24 -32.86
N HIS A 74 -10.77 14.25 -31.99
CA HIS A 74 -11.00 14.49 -30.57
C HIS A 74 -9.74 15.01 -29.84
N SER A 75 -9.88 16.05 -29.03
CA SER A 75 -8.77 16.69 -28.33
C SER A 75 -9.10 17.17 -26.91
N GLY A 76 -8.07 17.27 -26.07
CA GLY A 76 -8.19 17.68 -24.67
C GLY A 76 -8.55 16.53 -23.73
N ALA A 77 -9.33 16.85 -22.69
CA ALA A 77 -9.80 15.84 -21.73
C ALA A 77 -10.80 14.89 -22.40
N ARG A 78 -10.63 13.58 -22.14
CA ARG A 78 -11.40 12.52 -22.82
C ARG A 78 -11.70 11.31 -21.96
N ILE A 79 -12.75 10.60 -22.35
CA ILE A 79 -13.12 9.26 -21.89
C ILE A 79 -13.17 8.37 -23.14
N VAL A 80 -12.39 7.30 -23.13
CA VAL A 80 -12.33 6.32 -24.22
C VAL A 80 -12.88 5.00 -23.70
N LEU A 81 -13.95 4.51 -24.33
CA LEU A 81 -14.42 3.14 -24.22
C LEU A 81 -13.77 2.35 -25.36
N THR A 82 -12.92 1.39 -25.02
CA THR A 82 -12.08 0.67 -25.99
C THR A 82 -11.86 -0.76 -25.52
N ARG A 83 -11.21 -1.57 -26.35
CA ARG A 83 -10.48 -2.73 -25.85
C ARG A 83 -9.13 -2.32 -25.28
N ASP A 84 -8.61 -3.15 -24.39
CA ASP A 84 -7.32 -2.98 -23.73
C ASP A 84 -6.20 -2.70 -24.74
N ASN A 85 -5.77 -1.43 -24.79
CA ASN A 85 -4.70 -0.94 -25.63
C ASN A 85 -3.91 0.16 -24.91
N HIS A 86 -2.65 -0.10 -24.57
CA HIS A 86 -1.85 0.83 -23.77
C HIS A 86 -1.00 1.82 -24.62
N GLY A 87 -1.29 1.90 -25.92
CA GLY A 87 -0.56 2.73 -26.87
C GLY A 87 -1.19 2.71 -28.25
N HIS A 88 -0.53 2.04 -29.20
CA HIS A 88 -1.10 1.81 -30.52
C HIS A 88 -2.28 0.82 -30.46
N ARG A 89 -3.16 0.82 -31.47
CA ARG A 89 -4.33 -0.09 -31.53
C ARG A 89 -3.97 -1.58 -31.43
N ALA A 90 -2.76 -1.92 -31.86
CA ALA A 90 -2.24 -3.29 -31.86
C ALA A 90 -1.52 -3.66 -30.55
N THR A 91 -1.43 -2.76 -29.57
CA THR A 91 -0.84 -3.06 -28.26
C THR A 91 -1.88 -3.47 -27.24
N GLY A 92 -1.43 -3.95 -26.08
CA GLY A 92 -2.31 -4.50 -25.05
C GLY A 92 -2.86 -5.87 -25.44
N LEU A 93 -3.67 -6.44 -24.55
CA LEU A 93 -4.31 -7.73 -24.80
C LEU A 93 -5.43 -7.61 -25.83
N GLY A 94 -6.15 -6.50 -25.83
CA GLY A 94 -7.20 -6.21 -26.82
C GLY A 94 -6.63 -6.12 -28.24
N GLY A 95 -5.51 -5.42 -28.41
CA GLY A 95 -4.80 -5.34 -29.70
C GLY A 95 -4.20 -6.67 -30.16
N ALA A 96 -3.81 -7.54 -29.23
CA ALA A 96 -3.34 -8.90 -29.52
C ALA A 96 -4.47 -9.89 -29.87
N GLY A 97 -5.73 -9.44 -29.89
CA GLY A 97 -6.88 -10.28 -30.24
C GLY A 97 -7.45 -11.10 -29.07
N ALA A 98 -7.07 -10.81 -27.83
CA ALA A 98 -7.69 -11.47 -26.68
C ALA A 98 -9.18 -11.09 -26.55
N THR A 99 -9.96 -12.03 -26.01
CA THR A 99 -11.38 -11.83 -25.76
C THR A 99 -11.61 -11.35 -24.32
N LYS A 100 -12.69 -10.59 -24.11
CA LYS A 100 -13.06 -10.03 -22.80
C LYS A 100 -11.97 -9.12 -22.22
N CYS A 101 -11.59 -8.14 -23.03
CA CYS A 101 -10.54 -7.17 -22.72
C CYS A 101 -11.13 -5.77 -22.86
N GLU A 102 -12.35 -5.55 -22.35
CA GLU A 102 -12.95 -4.22 -22.36
C GLU A 102 -12.18 -3.30 -21.39
N ALA A 103 -11.99 -2.05 -21.79
CA ALA A 103 -11.23 -1.07 -21.06
C ALA A 103 -11.85 0.34 -21.15
N ILE A 104 -11.64 1.12 -20.10
CA ILE A 104 -12.04 2.52 -19.99
C ILE A 104 -10.77 3.33 -19.68
N ASP A 105 -10.45 4.29 -20.53
CA ASP A 105 -9.33 5.21 -20.35
C ASP A 105 -9.84 6.63 -20.18
N ILE A 106 -9.63 7.22 -19.00
CA ILE A 106 -10.00 8.60 -18.69
C ILE A 106 -8.71 9.40 -18.57
N VAL A 107 -8.56 10.41 -19.42
CA VAL A 107 -7.35 11.22 -19.51
C VAL A 107 -7.71 12.70 -19.43
N ALA A 108 -7.03 13.41 -18.54
CA ALA A 108 -7.02 14.86 -18.48
C ALA A 108 -5.58 15.36 -18.70
N GLY A 109 -5.36 16.08 -19.81
CA GLY A 109 -4.04 16.55 -20.24
C GLY A 109 -3.25 15.46 -20.98
N SER A 110 -3.35 15.44 -22.31
CA SER A 110 -2.60 14.49 -23.15
C SER A 110 -1.25 15.03 -23.55
N LEU A 111 -0.21 14.21 -23.43
CA LEU A 111 1.18 14.58 -23.71
C LEU A 111 1.63 15.86 -22.97
N THR A 112 1.03 16.16 -21.81
CA THR A 112 1.33 17.39 -21.07
C THR A 112 2.74 17.38 -20.47
N SER A 113 3.28 16.20 -20.14
CA SER A 113 4.64 16.07 -19.61
C SER A 113 5.67 15.69 -20.68
N ALA A 114 5.31 15.76 -21.97
CA ALA A 114 6.28 15.61 -23.05
C ALA A 114 7.29 16.77 -23.01
N LYS A 115 8.55 16.52 -23.43
CA LYS A 115 9.62 17.54 -23.45
C LYS A 115 9.29 18.77 -24.28
N GLU A 116 8.43 18.60 -25.28
CA GLU A 116 7.98 19.66 -26.18
C GLU A 116 6.47 19.78 -26.12
N ILE A 117 5.96 21.01 -26.21
CA ILE A 117 4.52 21.28 -26.29
C ILE A 117 4.01 20.71 -27.62
N LYS A 118 3.26 19.62 -27.54
CA LYS A 118 2.63 18.99 -28.70
C LYS A 118 1.31 19.69 -29.03
N ARG A 119 1.09 19.98 -30.31
CA ARG A 119 -0.07 20.73 -30.85
C ARG A 119 -0.85 19.89 -31.87
N GLY A 120 -1.99 20.41 -32.33
CA GLY A 120 -3.06 19.79 -33.15
C GLY A 120 -2.71 18.66 -34.11
N ASN A 121 -1.54 18.67 -34.76
CA ASN A 121 -1.11 17.60 -35.66
C ASN A 121 -0.48 16.38 -34.95
N THR A 122 -0.21 16.48 -33.66
CA THR A 122 0.40 15.38 -32.89
C THR A 122 -0.70 14.42 -32.46
N GLN A 123 -0.67 13.23 -33.07
CA GLN A 123 -1.58 12.16 -32.71
C GLN A 123 -1.07 11.42 -31.48
N SER A 124 -1.90 11.35 -30.44
CA SER A 124 -1.61 10.59 -29.23
C SER A 124 -2.83 9.77 -28.84
N ARG A 125 -2.65 8.46 -28.74
CA ARG A 125 -3.69 7.56 -28.27
C ARG A 125 -3.62 7.41 -26.75
N ALA A 126 -2.87 6.43 -26.29
CA ALA A 126 -2.56 6.26 -24.89
C ALA A 126 -1.06 6.43 -24.67
N ASN A 127 -0.67 7.35 -23.79
CA ASN A 127 0.72 7.53 -23.39
C ASN A 127 0.79 7.58 -21.86
N PHE A 128 0.96 6.42 -21.26
CA PHE A 128 1.02 6.26 -19.81
C PHE A 128 2.21 6.98 -19.17
N ALA A 129 3.24 7.30 -19.95
CA ALA A 129 4.42 8.02 -19.49
C ALA A 129 4.19 9.54 -19.49
N GLU A 130 3.64 10.09 -20.58
CA GLU A 130 3.63 11.55 -20.82
C GLU A 130 2.27 12.25 -20.60
N ASP A 131 1.20 11.48 -20.36
CA ASP A 131 -0.10 12.06 -20.02
C ASP A 131 -0.11 12.58 -18.58
N GLY A 132 -0.79 13.71 -18.36
CA GLY A 132 -0.81 14.43 -17.08
C GLY A 132 -1.55 13.67 -15.98
N ALA A 133 -2.89 13.55 -16.10
CA ALA A 133 -3.71 12.77 -15.18
C ALA A 133 -4.49 11.69 -15.92
N ARG A 134 -4.43 10.46 -15.41
CA ARG A 134 -4.97 9.26 -16.07
C ARG A 134 -5.56 8.28 -15.06
N LEU A 135 -6.77 7.83 -15.35
CA LEU A 135 -7.41 6.68 -14.71
C LEU A 135 -7.68 5.63 -15.80
N TYR A 136 -7.02 4.48 -15.69
CA TYR A 136 -7.16 3.38 -16.64
C TYR A 136 -7.79 2.18 -15.95
N LEU A 137 -8.87 1.67 -16.50
CA LEU A 137 -9.59 0.48 -16.03
C LEU A 137 -9.61 -0.56 -17.15
N THR A 138 -9.27 -1.80 -16.84
CA THR A 138 -9.28 -2.91 -17.81
C THR A 138 -9.85 -4.18 -17.18
N GLU A 139 -10.68 -4.91 -17.93
CA GLU A 139 -11.20 -6.22 -17.53
C GLU A 139 -10.08 -7.27 -17.51
N ARG A 140 -9.18 -7.19 -18.49
CA ARG A 140 -8.01 -8.07 -18.65
C ARG A 140 -6.92 -7.29 -19.35
N GLY A 141 -5.87 -6.94 -18.61
CA GLY A 141 -4.73 -6.20 -19.12
C GLY A 141 -3.43 -6.64 -18.48
N ASP A 142 -2.42 -5.78 -18.53
CA ASP A 142 -1.17 -5.88 -17.79
C ASP A 142 -0.81 -4.50 -17.23
N VAL A 143 -1.59 -4.05 -16.24
CA VAL A 143 -1.52 -2.67 -15.70
C VAL A 143 -0.13 -2.31 -15.19
N ASN A 144 0.59 -3.22 -14.52
CA ASN A 144 1.95 -2.97 -14.03
C ASN A 144 2.91 -2.66 -15.19
N ALA A 145 2.77 -3.35 -16.32
CA ALA A 145 3.56 -3.08 -17.52
C ALA A 145 3.21 -1.73 -18.15
N TYR A 146 1.94 -1.32 -18.10
CA TYR A 146 1.49 -0.06 -18.72
C TYR A 146 1.97 1.17 -17.94
N PHE A 147 1.92 1.11 -16.62
CA PHE A 147 2.42 2.17 -15.75
C PHE A 147 3.92 2.07 -15.45
N ALA A 148 4.62 1.09 -16.04
CA ALA A 148 6.04 0.84 -15.87
C ALA A 148 6.48 0.75 -14.39
N THR A 149 5.66 0.12 -13.55
CA THR A 149 5.99 -0.08 -12.13
C THR A 149 7.05 -1.17 -12.00
N ALA A 150 8.04 -0.97 -11.12
CA ALA A 150 9.07 -1.96 -10.85
C ALA A 150 8.48 -3.29 -10.39
N LYS A 151 9.15 -4.39 -10.73
CA LYS A 151 8.80 -5.70 -10.18
C LYS A 151 9.45 -5.79 -8.81
N SER A 152 8.67 -6.08 -7.77
CA SER A 152 9.25 -6.34 -6.45
C SER A 152 10.05 -7.66 -6.48
N ASP A 153 11.32 -7.59 -6.13
CA ASP A 153 12.21 -8.75 -5.93
C ASP A 153 11.89 -9.51 -4.63
N THR A 154 11.03 -8.95 -3.80
CA THR A 154 10.62 -9.57 -2.53
C THR A 154 9.74 -10.78 -2.81
N ALA A 155 10.20 -11.96 -2.39
CA ALA A 155 9.52 -13.23 -2.62
C ALA A 155 8.08 -13.23 -2.08
N GLY A 156 7.13 -13.58 -2.96
CA GLY A 156 5.70 -13.66 -2.62
C GLY A 156 5.00 -12.31 -2.47
N VAL A 157 5.65 -11.21 -2.88
CA VAL A 157 5.05 -9.87 -2.96
C VAL A 157 4.62 -9.59 -4.40
N TYR A 158 5.56 -9.70 -5.35
CA TYR A 158 5.25 -9.45 -6.75
C TYR A 158 4.33 -10.52 -7.33
N GLU A 159 3.22 -10.06 -7.89
CA GLU A 159 2.39 -10.86 -8.77
C GLU A 159 2.14 -10.12 -10.08
N SER A 160 2.33 -10.81 -11.21
CA SER A 160 2.06 -10.20 -12.51
C SER A 160 0.58 -9.82 -12.65
N SER A 161 0.34 -8.62 -13.18
CA SER A 161 -0.99 -8.14 -13.56
C SER A 161 -1.50 -8.72 -14.88
N LYS A 162 -0.68 -9.50 -15.60
CA LYS A 162 -1.02 -10.01 -16.93
C LYS A 162 -2.29 -10.85 -16.92
N MET A 163 -3.20 -10.55 -17.86
CA MET A 163 -4.51 -11.18 -18.02
C MET A 163 -5.46 -10.99 -16.82
N LYS A 164 -5.19 -10.03 -15.94
CA LYS A 164 -6.05 -9.72 -14.79
C LYS A 164 -6.79 -8.41 -14.99
N SER A 165 -7.91 -8.27 -14.30
CA SER A 165 -8.57 -6.98 -14.18
C SER A 165 -7.70 -6.06 -13.34
N GLY A 166 -7.67 -4.79 -13.72
CA GLY A 166 -6.86 -3.82 -13.01
C GLY A 166 -7.37 -2.40 -13.21
N ALA A 167 -7.11 -1.58 -12.20
CA ALA A 167 -7.32 -0.15 -12.24
C ALA A 167 -6.00 0.53 -11.87
N GLY A 168 -5.57 1.51 -12.67
CA GLY A 168 -4.38 2.30 -12.41
C GLY A 168 -4.72 3.78 -12.41
N LEU A 169 -4.17 4.52 -11.44
CA LEU A 169 -4.34 5.95 -11.28
C LEU A 169 -2.96 6.61 -11.26
N LYS A 170 -2.77 7.62 -12.11
CA LYS A 170 -1.55 8.41 -12.18
C LYS A 170 -1.88 9.89 -12.33
N SER A 171 -1.22 10.72 -11.52
CA SER A 171 -1.26 12.18 -11.56
C SER A 171 -0.11 12.72 -10.71
N ASP A 172 0.25 14.00 -10.90
CA ASP A 172 1.28 14.67 -10.08
C ASP A 172 0.93 14.67 -8.58
N HIS A 173 -0.35 14.88 -8.27
CA HIS A 173 -0.88 14.83 -6.93
C HIS A 173 -2.17 14.02 -6.89
N THR A 174 -2.17 12.96 -6.07
CA THR A 174 -3.30 12.04 -5.91
C THR A 174 -3.80 12.09 -4.47
N LEU A 175 -5.05 12.53 -4.28
CA LEU A 175 -5.68 12.57 -2.95
C LEU A 175 -6.82 11.55 -2.88
N ILE A 176 -6.74 10.65 -1.89
CA ILE A 176 -7.84 9.74 -1.52
C ILE A 176 -8.38 10.21 -0.17
N ILE A 177 -9.50 10.94 -0.19
CA ILE A 177 -10.05 11.60 1.01
C ILE A 177 -11.31 10.89 1.47
N GLY A 178 -11.28 10.35 2.69
CA GLY A 178 -12.47 9.88 3.41
C GLY A 178 -12.77 10.79 4.58
N ARG A 179 -14.01 11.31 4.69
CA ARG A 179 -14.40 12.18 5.81
C ARG A 179 -14.44 11.46 7.15
N GLU A 180 -14.74 10.17 7.14
CA GLU A 180 -14.75 9.32 8.35
C GLU A 180 -13.62 8.29 8.34
N ARG A 181 -13.42 7.60 7.20
CA ARG A 181 -12.38 6.58 7.05
C ARG A 181 -12.03 6.34 5.59
N VAL A 182 -10.78 5.93 5.35
CA VAL A 182 -10.31 5.30 4.11
C VAL A 182 -9.96 3.86 4.44
N ARG A 183 -10.46 2.89 3.67
CA ARG A 183 -10.17 1.46 3.85
C ARG A 183 -9.54 0.90 2.59
N ILE A 184 -8.34 0.36 2.72
CA ILE A 184 -7.66 -0.40 1.68
C ILE A 184 -7.66 -1.86 2.12
N LEU A 185 -8.30 -2.72 1.34
CA LEU A 185 -8.48 -4.13 1.67
C LEU A 185 -7.99 -4.96 0.49
N ALA A 186 -7.28 -6.05 0.77
CA ALA A 186 -6.88 -7.03 -0.21
C ALA A 186 -7.36 -8.42 0.23
N GLY A 187 -7.92 -9.18 -0.71
CA GLY A 187 -8.36 -10.55 -0.48
C GLY A 187 -9.77 -10.82 -0.98
N GLU A 188 -10.19 -12.06 -0.79
CA GLU A 188 -11.54 -12.51 -1.08
C GLU A 188 -12.56 -11.76 -0.22
N SER A 189 -13.65 -11.38 -0.85
CA SER A 189 -14.86 -10.98 -0.17
C SER A 189 -15.47 -12.15 0.62
N LYS A 190 -16.33 -11.83 1.59
CA LYS A 190 -17.01 -12.84 2.41
C LYS A 190 -18.16 -13.57 1.69
N TYR A 191 -18.28 -13.45 0.37
CA TYR A 191 -19.33 -14.12 -0.40
C TYR A 191 -18.98 -15.60 -0.61
N ASP A 192 -19.71 -16.53 0.02
CA ASP A 192 -19.77 -18.00 -0.19
C ASP A 192 -18.49 -18.76 -0.62
N GLY A 193 -17.29 -18.18 -0.46
CA GLY A 193 -16.01 -18.73 -0.91
C GLY A 193 -15.90 -18.98 -2.42
N LYS A 194 -16.70 -18.29 -3.27
CA LYS A 194 -16.77 -18.55 -4.72
C LYS A 194 -16.23 -17.42 -5.59
N GLU A 195 -15.66 -16.38 -5.00
CA GLU A 195 -15.05 -15.28 -5.75
C GLU A 195 -13.82 -15.77 -6.54
N ARG A 196 -13.67 -15.25 -7.76
CA ARG A 196 -12.60 -15.64 -8.68
C ARG A 196 -12.04 -14.41 -9.37
N LEU A 197 -10.79 -14.50 -9.78
CA LEU A 197 -10.16 -13.49 -10.65
C LEU A 197 -10.89 -13.43 -11.99
N ALA A 198 -10.70 -12.35 -12.76
CA ALA A 198 -11.21 -12.23 -14.14
C ALA A 198 -10.76 -13.38 -15.07
N THR A 199 -9.68 -14.09 -14.72
CA THR A 199 -9.20 -15.30 -15.39
C THR A 199 -10.00 -16.57 -15.06
N GLY A 200 -10.89 -16.52 -14.07
CA GLY A 200 -11.64 -17.67 -13.54
C GLY A 200 -10.85 -18.53 -12.55
N LYS A 201 -9.63 -18.13 -12.19
CA LYS A 201 -8.80 -18.79 -11.16
C LYS A 201 -9.18 -18.32 -9.75
N PRO A 202 -8.96 -19.13 -8.71
CA PRO A 202 -9.03 -18.63 -7.34
C PRO A 202 -8.03 -17.48 -7.15
N PRO A 203 -8.35 -16.47 -6.34
CA PRO A 203 -7.42 -15.38 -6.08
C PRO A 203 -6.20 -15.89 -5.32
N ALA A 204 -5.06 -15.28 -5.61
CA ALA A 204 -3.82 -15.55 -4.92
C ALA A 204 -3.85 -14.97 -3.50
N LYS A 205 -2.79 -15.28 -2.74
CA LYS A 205 -2.60 -14.70 -1.41
C LYS A 205 -2.65 -13.17 -1.50
N PRO A 206 -3.53 -12.49 -0.75
CA PRO A 206 -3.66 -11.04 -0.84
C PRO A 206 -2.45 -10.32 -0.28
N VAL A 207 -2.01 -9.30 -1.01
CA VAL A 207 -0.89 -8.43 -0.67
C VAL A 207 -1.28 -6.97 -0.95
N ILE A 208 -0.83 -6.06 -0.09
CA ILE A 208 -0.90 -4.61 -0.26
C ILE A 208 0.55 -4.12 -0.27
N GLU A 209 0.95 -3.50 -1.38
CA GLU A 209 2.27 -2.89 -1.56
C GLU A 209 2.13 -1.36 -1.43
N ILE A 210 2.99 -0.76 -0.61
CA ILE A 210 3.06 0.70 -0.40
C ILE A 210 4.53 1.08 -0.53
N GLY A 211 4.92 1.86 -1.53
CA GLY A 211 6.33 2.23 -1.73
C GLY A 211 6.53 3.09 -2.98
N ALA A 212 7.78 3.46 -3.25
CA ALA A 212 8.12 4.14 -4.49
C ALA A 212 7.95 3.18 -5.68
N THR A 213 7.53 3.71 -6.84
CA THR A 213 7.37 2.90 -8.07
C THR A 213 8.69 2.31 -8.59
N SER A 214 9.82 2.86 -8.15
CA SER A 214 11.18 2.38 -8.43
C SER A 214 11.72 1.38 -7.41
N SER A 215 10.99 1.15 -6.31
CA SER A 215 11.43 0.29 -5.23
C SER A 215 11.25 -1.18 -5.61
N GLU A 216 12.34 -1.94 -5.63
CA GLU A 216 12.30 -3.39 -5.87
C GLU A 216 12.23 -4.18 -4.55
N LYS A 217 12.51 -3.52 -3.42
CA LYS A 217 12.56 -4.16 -2.10
C LYS A 217 11.43 -3.65 -1.22
N HIS A 218 10.62 -4.58 -0.74
CA HIS A 218 9.50 -4.30 0.13
C HIS A 218 9.63 -5.11 1.42
N HIS A 219 9.51 -4.43 2.55
CA HIS A 219 9.55 -5.04 3.88
C HIS A 219 8.13 -5.22 4.42
N ARG A 220 7.91 -6.20 5.29
CA ARG A 220 6.58 -6.36 5.92
C ARG A 220 6.30 -5.22 6.88
N ALA A 221 5.09 -4.68 6.85
CA ALA A 221 4.66 -3.68 7.82
C ALA A 221 4.64 -4.28 9.24
N VAL A 222 4.99 -3.46 10.23
CA VAL A 222 5.01 -3.88 11.64
C VAL A 222 3.60 -3.77 12.25
N LEU A 223 3.21 -4.79 13.02
CA LEU A 223 1.98 -4.80 13.81
C LEU A 223 2.29 -4.19 15.19
N GLY A 224 1.89 -2.93 15.39
CA GLY A 224 2.34 -2.10 16.51
C GLY A 224 2.10 -2.70 17.89
N GLU A 225 0.89 -3.16 18.20
CA GLU A 225 0.57 -3.75 19.50
C GLU A 225 1.37 -5.04 19.76
N ASN A 226 1.50 -5.88 18.75
CA ASN A 226 2.26 -7.14 18.83
C ASN A 226 3.75 -6.88 19.03
N LEU A 227 4.31 -5.83 18.39
CA LEU A 227 5.68 -5.41 18.66
C LEU A 227 5.83 -4.94 20.11
N VAL A 228 4.92 -4.12 20.63
CA VAL A 228 4.97 -3.62 22.01
C VAL A 228 4.90 -4.76 23.02
N GLU A 229 4.00 -5.73 22.82
CA GLU A 229 3.90 -6.90 23.69
C GLU A 229 5.19 -7.73 23.65
N TYR A 230 5.75 -7.93 22.46
CA TYR A 230 7.01 -8.64 22.29
C TYR A 230 8.17 -7.95 23.02
N LEU A 231 8.30 -6.63 22.88
CA LEU A 231 9.33 -5.85 23.58
C LEU A 231 9.15 -5.92 25.11
N LYS A 232 7.91 -5.92 25.61
CA LYS A 232 7.64 -6.14 27.04
C LYS A 232 8.08 -7.53 27.51
N LYS A 233 7.80 -8.58 26.72
CA LYS A 233 8.24 -9.96 27.02
C LYS A 233 9.77 -10.06 27.03
N LEU A 234 10.45 -9.42 26.09
CA LEU A 234 11.92 -9.35 26.07
C LEU A 234 12.46 -8.63 27.32
N ASN A 235 11.93 -7.45 27.65
CA ASN A 235 12.35 -6.69 28.82
C ASN A 235 12.15 -7.49 30.13
N LYS A 236 11.02 -8.20 30.26
CA LYS A 236 10.78 -9.10 31.39
C LYS A 236 11.81 -10.23 31.43
N THR A 237 12.08 -10.87 30.30
CA THR A 237 13.08 -11.95 30.21
C THR A 237 14.47 -11.46 30.63
N MET A 238 14.87 -10.25 30.19
CA MET A 238 16.12 -9.62 30.60
C MET A 238 16.14 -9.35 32.12
N THR A 239 15.04 -8.83 32.68
CA THR A 239 14.92 -8.57 34.12
C THR A 239 15.01 -9.88 34.93
N ASP A 240 14.34 -10.94 34.48
CA ASP A 240 14.37 -12.25 35.11
C ASP A 240 15.79 -12.86 35.04
N LEU A 241 16.48 -12.70 33.90
CA LEU A 241 17.87 -13.14 33.73
C LEU A 241 18.81 -12.38 34.68
N ASN A 242 18.69 -11.06 34.74
CA ASN A 242 19.48 -10.21 35.65
C ASN A 242 19.26 -10.59 37.11
N THR A 243 18.02 -10.89 37.51
CA THR A 243 17.69 -11.35 38.86
C THR A 243 18.33 -12.71 39.17
N LYS A 244 18.33 -13.65 38.22
CA LYS A 244 19.01 -14.95 38.37
C LYS A 244 20.52 -14.80 38.50
N ILE A 245 21.14 -13.91 37.73
CA ILE A 245 22.57 -13.61 37.82
C ILE A 245 22.90 -13.03 39.19
N ALA A 246 22.11 -12.06 39.67
CA ALA A 246 22.28 -11.47 40.99
C ALA A 246 22.17 -12.52 42.11
N ASN A 247 21.17 -13.41 42.04
CA ASN A 247 21.03 -14.51 43.00
C ASN A 247 22.22 -15.48 42.96
N LEU A 248 22.72 -15.82 41.77
CA LEU A 248 23.89 -16.68 41.61
C LEU A 248 25.15 -16.05 42.23
N GLU A 249 25.33 -14.73 42.06
CA GLU A 249 26.43 -14.01 42.71
C GLU A 249 26.31 -14.05 44.25
N LEU A 250 25.09 -13.88 44.78
CA LEU A 250 24.83 -14.00 46.21
C LEU A 250 25.13 -15.42 46.74
N ASP A 251 24.72 -16.44 46.00
CA ASP A 251 25.00 -17.85 46.34
C ASP A 251 26.50 -18.13 46.35
N LEU A 252 27.24 -17.60 45.37
CA LEU A 252 28.71 -17.71 45.32
C LEU A 252 29.37 -17.00 46.50
N LEU A 253 28.86 -15.84 46.92
CA LEU A 253 29.35 -15.15 48.11
C LEU A 253 29.08 -15.96 49.38
N GLN A 254 27.87 -16.52 49.54
CA GLN A 254 27.53 -17.38 50.67
C GLN A 254 28.37 -18.65 50.70
N TYR A 255 28.62 -19.26 49.54
CA TYR A 255 29.49 -20.42 49.42
C TYR A 255 30.92 -20.08 49.83
N LYS A 256 31.47 -18.97 49.32
CA LYS A 256 32.81 -18.48 49.71
C LYS A 256 32.88 -18.21 51.20
N PHE A 257 31.85 -17.61 51.79
CA PHE A 257 31.77 -17.41 53.23
C PHE A 257 31.75 -18.73 54.00
N SER A 258 30.92 -19.67 53.57
CA SER A 258 30.83 -21.01 54.18
C SER A 258 32.18 -21.73 54.12
N MET A 259 32.90 -21.63 53.00
CA MET A 259 34.25 -22.15 52.85
C MET A 259 35.30 -21.37 53.65
N ALA A 260 35.09 -20.09 53.91
CA ALA A 260 35.97 -19.32 54.77
C ALA A 260 35.82 -19.70 56.25
N VAL A 261 34.64 -20.15 56.67
CA VAL A 261 34.35 -20.48 58.08
C VAL A 261 34.31 -21.98 58.40
N HIS A 262 34.41 -22.86 57.38
CA HIS A 262 34.37 -24.31 57.62
C HIS A 262 35.66 -24.84 58.28
N GLN A 263 35.51 -26.02 58.90
CA GLN A 263 36.55 -26.70 59.67
C GLN A 263 36.77 -28.10 59.09
N HIS A 264 38.01 -28.59 59.16
CA HIS A 264 38.32 -29.99 58.88
C HIS A 264 38.75 -30.69 60.19
N GLN A 265 38.27 -31.91 60.41
CA GLN A 265 38.86 -32.79 61.42
C GLN A 265 40.17 -33.38 60.86
N GLY A 266 41.30 -33.01 61.47
CA GLY A 266 42.58 -33.59 61.14
C GLY A 266 42.68 -35.03 61.69
N VAL A 267 43.23 -35.95 60.89
CA VAL A 267 43.50 -37.32 61.33
C VAL A 267 44.85 -37.33 62.07
N GLY A 268 44.78 -37.30 63.40
CA GLY A 268 45.91 -37.41 64.33
C GLY A 268 45.44 -37.95 65.67
N VAL A 269 46.32 -38.60 66.43
CA VAL A 269 45.98 -39.19 67.74
C VAL A 269 45.62 -38.05 68.71
N GLY A 270 44.33 -37.93 69.02
CA GLY A 270 43.73 -36.75 69.64
C GLY A 270 43.19 -35.80 68.57
N ALA A 271 41.88 -35.77 68.37
CA ALA A 271 41.23 -35.02 67.29
C ALA A 271 41.62 -33.53 67.29
N ILE A 272 42.48 -33.11 66.36
CA ILE A 272 42.87 -31.71 66.18
C ILE A 272 41.97 -31.13 65.09
N VAL A 273 41.18 -30.12 65.42
CA VAL A 273 40.42 -29.34 64.44
C VAL A 273 41.35 -28.25 63.91
N THR A 274 41.60 -28.22 62.60
CA THR A 274 42.36 -27.14 61.97
C THR A 274 41.39 -26.11 61.39
N PHE A 275 41.66 -24.83 61.66
CA PHE A 275 40.81 -23.71 61.27
C PHE A 275 41.58 -22.78 60.31
N PRO A 276 40.95 -22.29 59.22
CA PRO A 276 41.31 -20.97 58.70
C PRO A 276 40.92 -19.90 59.72
N ASP A 277 41.74 -18.85 59.92
CA ASP A 277 41.48 -17.80 60.92
C ASP A 277 40.10 -17.13 60.69
N PRO A 278 39.10 -17.40 61.54
CA PRO A 278 37.73 -16.90 61.33
C PRO A 278 37.63 -15.38 61.43
N ALA A 279 38.51 -14.77 62.24
CA ALA A 279 38.50 -13.33 62.49
C ALA A 279 39.12 -12.53 61.34
N GLN A 280 40.04 -13.14 60.58
CA GLN A 280 40.65 -12.54 59.41
C GLN A 280 39.76 -12.75 58.17
N ALA A 281 39.23 -13.96 57.99
CA ALA A 281 38.38 -14.29 56.84
C ALA A 281 37.02 -13.54 56.86
N GLY A 282 36.41 -13.36 58.04
CA GLY A 282 35.19 -12.57 58.19
C GLY A 282 35.39 -11.07 57.88
N ARG A 283 36.56 -10.50 58.22
CA ARG A 283 36.88 -9.10 57.95
C ARG A 283 37.17 -8.83 56.47
N GLU A 284 37.91 -9.70 55.80
CA GLU A 284 38.14 -9.59 54.36
C GLU A 284 36.85 -9.81 53.54
N PHE A 285 35.97 -10.70 54.00
CA PHE A 285 34.65 -10.89 53.38
C PHE A 285 33.78 -9.63 53.50
N LEU A 286 33.59 -9.10 54.72
CA LEU A 286 32.77 -7.89 54.93
C LEU A 286 33.31 -6.68 54.15
N GLY A 287 34.63 -6.56 54.01
CA GLY A 287 35.27 -5.50 53.22
C GLY A 287 35.09 -5.65 51.70
N SER A 288 34.91 -6.87 51.19
CA SER A 288 34.78 -7.14 49.75
C SER A 288 33.33 -7.23 49.26
N VAL A 289 32.37 -7.51 50.14
CA VAL A 289 30.94 -7.65 49.78
C VAL A 289 30.33 -6.33 49.31
N ALA A 290 30.50 -5.24 50.06
CA ALA A 290 29.92 -3.94 49.71
C ALA A 290 30.39 -3.39 48.34
N PRO A 291 31.69 -3.40 47.98
CA PRO A 291 32.12 -2.95 46.67
C PRO A 291 31.70 -3.89 45.54
N VAL A 292 31.61 -5.20 45.77
CA VAL A 292 31.12 -6.15 44.76
C VAL A 292 29.64 -5.90 44.49
N ILE A 293 28.79 -5.82 45.52
CA ILE A 293 27.35 -5.55 45.36
C ILE A 293 27.12 -4.21 44.66
N ASN A 294 27.80 -3.14 45.07
CA ASN A 294 27.64 -1.83 44.43
C ASN A 294 28.13 -1.82 42.98
N LYS A 295 29.22 -2.53 42.67
CA LYS A 295 29.76 -2.61 41.31
C LYS A 295 28.87 -3.44 40.40
N THR A 296 28.35 -4.58 40.85
CA THR A 296 27.42 -5.40 40.07
C THR A 296 26.11 -4.66 39.84
N THR A 297 25.54 -4.04 40.88
CA THR A 297 24.26 -3.31 40.77
C THR A 297 24.38 -2.16 39.78
N LYS A 298 25.47 -1.39 39.85
CA LYS A 298 25.72 -0.28 38.92
C LYS A 298 25.96 -0.77 37.50
N ALA A 299 26.74 -1.84 37.31
CA ALA A 299 26.97 -2.43 35.99
C ALA A 299 25.66 -2.97 35.37
N VAL A 300 24.77 -3.58 36.16
CA VAL A 300 23.47 -4.06 35.68
C VAL A 300 22.56 -2.90 35.30
N VAL A 301 22.53 -1.82 36.08
CA VAL A 301 21.74 -0.62 35.77
C VAL A 301 22.28 0.10 34.53
N ASP A 302 23.60 0.23 34.42
CA ASP A 302 24.25 0.89 33.29
C ASP A 302 24.05 0.06 32.00
N GLU A 303 24.16 -1.27 32.07
CA GLU A 303 23.89 -2.14 30.93
C GLU A 303 22.41 -2.18 30.56
N TYR A 304 21.50 -2.12 31.54
CA TYR A 304 20.06 -1.98 31.29
C TYR A 304 19.73 -0.67 30.55
N ASN A 305 20.33 0.44 30.97
CA ASN A 305 20.14 1.73 30.32
C ASN A 305 20.77 1.76 28.91
N ASN A 306 21.95 1.15 28.73
CA ASN A 306 22.58 1.00 27.42
C ASN A 306 21.74 0.15 26.47
N VAL A 307 21.17 -0.97 26.94
CA VAL A 307 20.26 -1.81 26.15
C VAL A 307 18.97 -1.06 25.81
N ILE A 308 18.42 -0.24 26.71
CA ILE A 308 17.26 0.62 26.40
C ILE A 308 17.60 1.62 25.29
N ASP A 309 18.79 2.21 25.32
CA ASP A 309 19.21 3.20 24.33
C ASP A 309 19.63 2.54 22.99
N GLU A 310 20.18 1.33 23.01
CA GLU A 310 20.35 0.49 21.82
C GLU A 310 19.01 0.05 21.23
N VAL A 311 18.04 -0.36 22.06
CA VAL A 311 16.70 -0.76 21.60
C VAL A 311 15.94 0.40 20.96
N LYS A 312 16.23 1.66 21.36
CA LYS A 312 15.75 2.85 20.64
C LYS A 312 16.45 3.07 19.29
N ALA A 313 17.67 2.54 19.11
CA ALA A 313 18.49 2.71 17.91
C ALA A 313 18.35 1.57 16.88
N PHE A 314 17.94 0.36 17.29
CA PHE A 314 17.96 -0.84 16.44
C PHE A 314 16.68 -1.08 15.63
N GLY A 315 16.42 -0.25 14.64
CA GLY A 315 15.44 -0.58 13.61
C GLY A 315 15.78 -1.80 12.72
N ILE A 316 16.19 -2.98 13.23
CA ILE A 316 16.55 -4.15 12.39
C ILE A 316 16.16 -5.53 12.98
N PRO A 317 15.85 -6.53 12.10
CA PRO A 317 15.19 -7.80 12.40
C PRO A 317 16.12 -9.04 12.38
N ASN A 318 15.67 -10.13 13.01
CA ASN A 318 15.61 -11.51 12.49
C ASN A 318 15.37 -12.49 13.65
N ILE A 319 14.11 -12.75 13.98
CA ILE A 319 13.74 -13.86 14.88
C ILE A 319 12.61 -14.61 14.21
N LYS A 320 12.91 -15.86 13.79
CA LYS A 320 11.91 -16.81 13.29
C LYS A 320 10.98 -17.19 14.45
N LEU A 321 9.91 -16.43 14.61
CA LEU A 321 8.80 -16.77 15.47
C LEU A 321 7.63 -17.21 14.60
N GLU A 322 7.56 -18.52 14.31
CA GLU A 322 6.31 -19.17 13.91
C GLU A 322 5.49 -19.42 15.18
N GLY A 323 4.92 -18.34 15.71
CA GLY A 323 3.82 -18.40 16.68
C GLY A 323 2.46 -18.43 15.97
N ALA A 324 1.39 -18.67 16.74
CA ALA A 324 0.02 -18.58 16.25
C ALA A 324 -0.24 -17.22 15.57
N SER A 325 -1.23 -17.13 14.68
CA SER A 325 -1.48 -15.92 13.87
C SER A 325 -1.64 -14.62 14.70
N GLY A 326 -1.99 -14.74 15.99
CA GLY A 326 -2.12 -13.61 16.91
C GLY A 326 -0.78 -13.03 17.38
N ASP A 327 0.31 -13.80 17.39
CA ASP A 327 1.61 -13.40 17.97
C ASP A 327 2.58 -12.80 16.94
N LYS A 328 2.14 -12.63 15.69
CA LYS A 328 3.02 -12.15 14.62
C LYS A 328 3.34 -10.67 14.83
N ILE A 329 4.62 -10.33 14.83
CA ILE A 329 5.09 -8.92 14.90
C ILE A 329 4.98 -8.24 13.53
N LEU A 330 5.01 -9.03 12.46
CA LEU A 330 5.01 -8.54 11.08
C LEU A 330 3.71 -8.92 10.36
N SER A 331 3.19 -7.99 9.58
CA SER A 331 2.02 -8.18 8.72
C SER A 331 2.29 -9.24 7.66
N SER A 332 1.31 -10.10 7.42
CA SER A 332 1.36 -11.08 6.33
C SER A 332 0.88 -10.54 4.99
N THR A 333 0.28 -9.35 4.98
CA THR A 333 -0.48 -8.79 3.86
C THR A 333 0.06 -7.43 3.44
N VAL A 334 0.48 -6.58 4.37
CA VAL A 334 0.95 -5.22 4.05
C VAL A 334 2.47 -5.19 3.99
N TYR A 335 3.00 -4.67 2.89
CA TYR A 335 4.41 -4.50 2.62
C TYR A 335 4.70 -3.04 2.29
N ILE A 336 5.82 -2.53 2.81
CA ILE A 336 6.27 -1.15 2.71
C ILE A 336 7.64 -1.16 2.04
N GLY A 337 7.77 -0.51 0.89
CA GLY A 337 9.02 -0.29 0.17
C GLY A 337 9.60 1.09 0.45
N GLU A 338 10.91 1.21 0.26
CA GLU A 338 11.64 2.49 0.31
C GLU A 338 11.31 3.38 -0.89
#